data_AF-A0A931N4H7-F1
#
_entry.id   AF-A0A931N4H7-F1
#
_cell.length_a   1.000
_cell.length_b   1.000
_cell.length_c   1.000
_cell.angle_alpha   90.00
_cell.angle_beta   90.00
_cell.angle_gamma   90.00
#
_symmetry.space_group_name_H-M   'P 1'
#
loop_
_entity.id
_entity.type
_entity.pdbx_description
1 polymer ?
#
loop_
_entity_poly.entity_id
_entity_poly.type
_entity_poly.pdbx_seq_one_letter_code
_entity_poly.pdbx_strand_id
1 'polypeptide(L)'
;MALSAGTRRTVACLLVGLGALLIVMALLIPTYTVSKLAKTPLDLEITTVANNQSGAESLVLDSKSLTAPEGSAKIDTNVPLISQRFVTVEDPSDATEMTIQAGQTLRRIDKQGDTGLLTATVDRVTIDRKDGMPVDKDPNGSIAVTTNAAGESIADPVQHTGLQYRFPIGTEKKTYPYFDVNARKTFDINFVEETEINSTKVYHFQQTVPATNLYDVVKAPTNRLTLPAAKWGLPGEGDVTMARYYTNVRDVWVEPETGTIVKGGEQLHLYYARTGDKPDVTALKSNLVFDENTVESQLSIAKDNIDKLSLYGRTMPIILGILGVIAIIGGIFLGVRGGGNTAPAGRGAPIGRPRGGDDAPTEQIDMRKGL
;
A
#
# COMPACT_ATOMS: atom_id res chain seq x y z
N MET A 1 8.83 -15.58 52.24
CA MET A 1 9.18 -14.30 52.91
C MET A 1 7.93 -13.44 53.01
N ALA A 2 7.46 -13.13 54.22
CA ALA A 2 6.27 -12.29 54.41
C ALA A 2 6.65 -10.81 54.23
N LEU A 3 6.09 -10.15 53.21
CA LEU A 3 6.28 -8.71 52.99
C LEU A 3 5.70 -7.90 54.16
N SER A 4 6.40 -6.84 54.59
CA SER A 4 5.94 -5.92 55.64
C SER A 4 4.63 -5.22 55.24
N ALA A 5 3.82 -4.77 56.21
CA ALA A 5 2.53 -4.12 55.95
C ALA A 5 2.66 -2.87 55.06
N GLY A 6 3.72 -2.07 55.25
CA GLY A 6 4.02 -0.92 54.39
C GLY A 6 4.35 -1.34 52.95
N THR A 7 5.14 -2.39 52.78
CA THR A 7 5.51 -2.92 51.46
C THR A 7 4.30 -3.49 50.70
N ARG A 8 3.34 -4.13 51.40
CA ARG A 8 2.11 -4.66 50.78
C ARG A 8 1.21 -3.56 50.23
N ARG A 9 1.11 -2.43 50.94
CA ARG A 9 0.30 -1.27 50.50
C ARG A 9 0.91 -0.62 49.25
N THR A 10 2.23 -0.46 49.20
CA THR A 10 2.92 0.07 48.01
C THR A 10 2.75 -0.86 46.81
N VAL A 11 2.92 -2.17 46.99
CA VAL A 11 2.71 -3.16 45.93
C VAL A 11 1.26 -3.18 45.44
N ALA A 12 0.28 -3.07 46.34
CA ALA A 12 -1.13 -2.97 45.97
C ALA A 12 -1.41 -1.72 45.10
N CYS A 13 -0.91 -0.55 45.49
CA CYS A 13 -1.06 0.68 44.69
C CYS A 13 -0.38 0.57 43.32
N LEU A 14 0.82 -0.01 43.25
CA LEU A 14 1.52 -0.23 41.98
C LEU A 14 0.76 -1.16 41.06
N LEU A 15 0.17 -2.25 41.58
CA LEU A 15 -0.63 -3.19 40.79
C LEU A 15 -1.92 -2.56 40.26
N VAL A 16 -2.61 -1.76 41.07
CA VAL A 16 -3.80 -1.01 40.61
C VAL A 16 -3.41 0.03 39.56
N GLY A 17 -2.33 0.77 39.77
CA GLY A 17 -1.83 1.78 38.82
C GLY A 17 -1.41 1.15 37.49
N LEU A 18 -0.66 0.05 37.52
CA LEU A 18 -0.28 -0.73 36.35
C LEU A 18 -1.52 -1.28 35.63
N GLY A 19 -2.46 -1.85 36.39
CA GLY A 19 -3.67 -2.41 35.79
C GLY A 19 -4.54 -1.34 35.11
N ALA A 20 -4.71 -0.17 35.72
CA ALA A 20 -5.37 0.97 35.09
C ALA A 20 -4.66 1.43 33.82
N LEU A 21 -3.32 1.53 33.85
CA LEU A 21 -2.52 1.86 32.67
C LEU A 21 -2.70 0.85 31.53
N LEU A 22 -2.68 -0.45 31.84
CA LEU A 22 -2.89 -1.53 30.86
C LEU A 22 -4.29 -1.48 30.24
N ILE A 23 -5.32 -1.18 31.03
CA ILE A 23 -6.69 -0.99 30.52
C ILE A 23 -6.78 0.23 29.61
N VAL A 24 -6.15 1.35 30.01
CA VAL A 24 -6.10 2.55 29.15
C VAL A 24 -5.40 2.24 27.83
N MET A 25 -4.27 1.53 27.86
CA MET A 25 -3.58 1.08 26.64
C MET A 25 -4.47 0.15 25.79
N ALA A 26 -5.16 -0.82 26.41
CA ALA A 26 -6.08 -1.73 25.72
C ALA A 26 -7.23 -0.99 25.01
N LEU A 27 -7.69 0.14 25.55
CA LEU A 27 -8.73 0.96 24.93
C LEU A 27 -8.17 1.90 23.86
N LEU A 28 -7.02 2.53 24.10
CA LEU A 28 -6.41 3.50 23.18
C LEU A 28 -5.84 2.84 21.91
N ILE A 29 -5.26 1.64 22.03
CA ILE A 29 -4.64 0.97 20.87
C ILE A 29 -5.63 0.77 19.71
N PRO A 30 -6.80 0.11 19.87
CA PRO A 30 -7.73 -0.10 18.77
C PRO A 30 -8.41 1.19 18.30
N THR A 31 -8.70 2.12 19.21
CA THR A 31 -9.50 3.32 18.89
C THR A 31 -8.67 4.48 18.32
N TYR A 32 -7.39 4.57 18.66
CA TYR A 32 -6.52 5.68 18.29
C TYR A 32 -5.26 5.23 17.57
N THR A 33 -4.61 4.17 18.03
CA THR A 33 -3.29 3.77 17.52
C THR A 33 -3.38 3.03 16.18
N VAL A 34 -4.34 2.12 16.00
CA VAL A 34 -4.50 1.35 14.74
C VAL A 34 -4.71 2.26 13.55
N SER A 35 -5.55 3.30 13.66
CA SER A 35 -5.83 4.22 12.56
C SER A 35 -4.62 5.07 12.13
N LYS A 36 -3.58 5.12 12.97
CA LYS A 36 -2.28 5.78 12.71
C LYS A 36 -1.18 4.81 12.30
N LEU A 37 -1.28 3.54 12.67
CA LEU A 37 -0.33 2.48 12.34
C LEU A 37 -0.67 1.73 11.07
N ALA A 38 -1.96 1.64 10.71
CA ALA A 38 -2.42 1.00 9.49
C ALA A 38 -1.98 1.84 8.28
N LYS A 39 -0.78 1.53 7.80
CA LYS A 39 -0.09 2.18 6.70
C LYS A 39 0.71 1.14 5.95
N THR A 40 0.86 1.32 4.65
CA THR A 40 1.71 0.50 3.81
C THR A 40 3.16 0.53 4.33
N PRO A 41 3.82 -0.63 4.50
CA PRO A 41 5.23 -0.69 4.89
C PRO A 41 6.15 0.01 3.89
N LEU A 42 7.30 0.51 4.36
CA LEU A 42 8.30 1.18 3.53
C LEU A 42 9.33 0.21 2.92
N ASP A 43 9.35 -1.03 3.37
CA ASP A 43 10.19 -2.13 2.88
C ASP A 43 9.46 -2.99 1.83
N LEU A 44 8.52 -2.38 1.11
CA LEU A 44 7.73 -3.06 0.09
C LEU A 44 8.60 -3.34 -1.14
N GLU A 45 8.77 -4.64 -1.41
CA GLU A 45 9.40 -5.16 -2.62
C GLU A 45 8.52 -6.27 -3.18
N ILE A 46 7.92 -6.03 -4.35
CA ILE A 46 6.94 -6.93 -4.95
C ILE A 46 7.31 -7.21 -6.40
N THR A 47 7.43 -8.49 -6.76
CA THR A 47 7.43 -8.92 -8.15
C THR A 47 6.11 -9.60 -8.49
N THR A 48 5.49 -9.19 -9.59
CA THR A 48 4.31 -9.84 -10.17
C THR A 48 4.61 -10.27 -11.59
N VAL A 49 4.10 -11.44 -11.97
CA VAL A 49 4.26 -12.01 -13.30
C VAL A 49 2.88 -12.35 -13.87
N ALA A 50 2.62 -11.88 -15.09
CA ALA A 50 1.42 -12.18 -15.84
C ALA A 50 1.77 -12.87 -17.17
N ASN A 51 1.06 -13.94 -17.49
CA ASN A 51 1.24 -14.73 -18.71
C ASN A 51 -0.02 -14.64 -19.58
N ASN A 52 0.04 -15.08 -20.84
CA ASN A 52 -1.17 -15.21 -21.65
C ASN A 52 -2.21 -16.08 -20.94
N GLN A 53 -3.45 -15.62 -20.93
CA GLN A 53 -4.56 -16.46 -20.54
C GLN A 53 -4.69 -17.63 -21.53
N SER A 54 -4.78 -18.86 -20.99
CA SER A 54 -4.92 -20.06 -21.82
C SER A 54 -6.14 -19.98 -22.73
N GLY A 55 -5.95 -20.30 -24.01
CA GLY A 55 -6.99 -20.25 -25.04
C GLY A 55 -7.37 -18.85 -25.52
N ALA A 56 -6.81 -17.78 -24.95
CA ALA A 56 -7.02 -16.42 -25.43
C ALA A 56 -6.11 -16.10 -26.62
N GLU A 57 -6.56 -15.19 -27.48
CA GLU A 57 -5.79 -14.69 -28.61
C GLU A 57 -4.56 -13.89 -28.12
N SER A 58 -3.41 -14.12 -28.78
CA SER A 58 -2.18 -13.35 -28.57
C SER A 58 -1.56 -13.01 -29.93
N LEU A 59 -1.58 -11.71 -30.26
CA LEU A 59 -1.11 -11.15 -31.53
C LEU A 59 0.01 -10.15 -31.27
N VAL A 60 1.10 -10.23 -32.03
CA VAL A 60 2.18 -9.24 -31.99
C VAL A 60 2.60 -8.90 -33.41
N LEU A 61 2.63 -7.61 -33.74
CA LEU A 61 3.18 -7.13 -34.99
C LEU A 61 4.68 -7.42 -35.07
N ASP A 62 5.10 -8.09 -36.14
CA ASP A 62 6.51 -8.14 -36.51
C ASP A 62 6.91 -6.77 -37.06
N SER A 63 7.46 -5.90 -36.22
CA SER A 63 7.80 -4.53 -36.59
C SER A 63 8.76 -4.44 -37.78
N LYS A 64 9.60 -5.46 -38.00
CA LYS A 64 10.49 -5.53 -39.17
C LYS A 64 9.73 -5.63 -40.49
N SER A 65 8.51 -6.18 -40.49
CA SER A 65 7.66 -6.26 -41.68
C SER A 65 7.23 -4.88 -42.18
N LEU A 66 7.12 -3.88 -41.30
CA LEU A 66 6.78 -2.50 -41.69
C LEU A 66 7.88 -1.84 -42.54
N THR A 67 9.12 -2.26 -42.36
CA THR A 67 10.29 -1.70 -43.06
C THR A 67 10.90 -2.66 -44.08
N ALA A 68 10.36 -3.87 -44.22
CA ALA A 68 10.82 -4.82 -45.23
C ALA A 68 10.58 -4.24 -46.64
N PRO A 69 11.42 -4.55 -47.65
CA PRO A 69 11.21 -4.04 -49.01
C PRO A 69 9.86 -4.48 -49.58
N GLU A 70 9.49 -5.73 -49.38
CA GLU A 70 8.28 -6.35 -49.91
C GLU A 70 7.35 -6.82 -48.78
N GLY A 71 6.10 -7.12 -49.12
CA GLY A 71 5.07 -7.59 -48.17
C GLY A 71 4.38 -6.48 -47.36
N SER A 72 3.23 -6.82 -46.79
CA SER A 72 2.48 -5.98 -45.85
C SER A 72 2.87 -6.29 -44.40
N ALA A 73 2.33 -5.48 -43.47
CA ALA A 73 2.43 -5.72 -42.03
C ALA A 73 2.06 -7.17 -41.68
N LYS A 74 2.97 -7.85 -40.98
CA LYS A 74 2.81 -9.24 -40.56
C LYS A 74 2.52 -9.29 -39.06
N ILE A 75 1.45 -9.99 -38.70
CA ILE A 75 1.05 -10.22 -37.32
C ILE A 75 1.36 -11.67 -36.96
N ASP A 76 2.25 -11.87 -35.99
CA ASP A 76 2.50 -13.19 -35.42
C ASP A 76 1.34 -13.56 -34.48
N THR A 77 0.89 -14.80 -34.55
CA THR A 77 -0.23 -15.35 -33.76
C THR A 77 0.25 -16.32 -32.70
N ASN A 78 -0.52 -16.48 -31.61
CA ASN A 78 -0.21 -17.37 -30.49
C ASN A 78 1.18 -17.07 -29.88
N VAL A 79 1.54 -15.78 -29.83
CA VAL A 79 2.85 -15.37 -29.33
C VAL A 79 2.87 -15.53 -27.81
N PRO A 80 3.81 -16.29 -27.23
CA PRO A 80 3.90 -16.43 -25.79
C PRO A 80 4.50 -15.17 -25.18
N LEU A 81 3.75 -14.52 -24.30
CA LEU A 81 4.06 -13.26 -23.67
C LEU A 81 4.16 -13.42 -22.15
N ILE A 82 5.13 -12.71 -21.59
CA ILE A 82 5.30 -12.53 -20.15
C ILE A 82 5.35 -11.03 -19.87
N SER A 83 4.49 -10.56 -18.97
CA SER A 83 4.63 -9.27 -18.33
C SER A 83 5.15 -9.45 -16.93
N GLN A 84 6.25 -8.79 -16.61
CA GLN A 84 6.82 -8.79 -15.27
C GLN A 84 6.86 -7.36 -14.76
N ARG A 85 6.37 -7.15 -13.53
CA ARG A 85 6.40 -5.87 -12.84
C ARG A 85 7.11 -6.02 -11.50
N PHE A 86 8.08 -5.18 -11.26
CA PHE A 86 8.83 -5.06 -10.02
C PHE A 86 8.52 -3.71 -9.37
N VAL A 87 8.03 -3.74 -8.14
CA VAL A 87 7.57 -2.57 -7.39
C VAL A 87 8.41 -2.42 -6.14
N THR A 88 9.07 -1.27 -5.98
CA THR A 88 9.89 -0.90 -4.82
C THR A 88 9.43 0.41 -4.22
N VAL A 89 9.87 0.66 -2.99
CA VAL A 89 9.78 1.97 -2.34
C VAL A 89 11.10 2.70 -2.52
N GLU A 90 11.02 3.96 -2.93
CA GLU A 90 12.17 4.83 -3.17
C GLU A 90 12.08 6.11 -2.33
N ASP A 91 13.19 6.84 -2.22
CA ASP A 91 13.18 8.20 -1.65
C ASP A 91 12.56 9.20 -2.62
N PRO A 92 11.75 10.18 -2.17
CA PRO A 92 11.42 10.45 -0.77
C PRO A 92 10.27 9.56 -0.26
N SER A 93 10.45 9.01 0.94
CA SER A 93 9.42 8.27 1.67
C SER A 93 9.53 8.54 3.18
N ASP A 94 8.40 8.70 3.86
CA ASP A 94 8.36 9.04 5.28
C ASP A 94 7.19 8.36 6.02
N ALA A 95 6.84 8.87 7.20
CA ALA A 95 5.77 8.32 8.02
C ALA A 95 4.37 8.42 7.40
N THR A 96 4.16 9.28 6.42
CA THR A 96 2.87 9.62 5.81
C THR A 96 2.82 9.32 4.32
N GLU A 97 3.89 9.61 3.60
CA GLU A 97 3.96 9.47 2.15
C GLU A 97 5.01 8.44 1.75
N MET A 98 4.85 7.80 0.60
CA MET A 98 5.86 6.92 0.03
C MET A 98 5.95 7.09 -1.47
N THR A 99 7.17 7.11 -2.00
CA THR A 99 7.39 7.02 -3.44
C THR A 99 7.46 5.57 -3.85
N ILE A 100 6.54 5.15 -4.72
CA ILE A 100 6.58 3.85 -5.39
C ILE A 100 7.33 4.02 -6.71
N GLN A 101 8.22 3.07 -7.02
CA GLN A 101 8.77 2.88 -8.35
C GLN A 101 8.36 1.50 -8.86
N ALA A 102 7.75 1.46 -10.04
CA ALA A 102 7.38 0.22 -10.70
C ALA A 102 8.08 0.10 -12.06
N GLY A 103 9.03 -0.83 -12.14
CA GLY A 103 9.60 -1.27 -13.40
C GLY A 103 8.73 -2.36 -14.01
N GLN A 104 8.22 -2.16 -15.21
CA GLN A 104 7.45 -3.15 -15.95
C GLN A 104 8.13 -3.49 -17.28
N THR A 105 8.17 -4.77 -17.59
CA THR A 105 8.50 -5.26 -18.94
C THR A 105 7.36 -6.10 -19.49
N LEU A 106 7.18 -6.04 -20.80
CA LEU A 106 6.39 -6.99 -21.57
C LEU A 106 7.30 -7.59 -22.63
N ARG A 107 7.40 -8.91 -22.65
CA ARG A 107 8.29 -9.64 -23.54
C ARG A 107 7.55 -10.77 -24.23
N ARG A 108 7.95 -11.06 -25.47
CA ARG A 108 7.69 -12.34 -26.12
C ARG A 108 8.85 -13.29 -25.86
N ILE A 109 8.55 -14.52 -25.45
CA ILE A 109 9.57 -15.49 -24.98
C ILE A 109 9.97 -16.50 -26.05
N ASP A 110 9.36 -16.45 -27.23
CA ASP A 110 9.77 -17.20 -28.43
C ASP A 110 10.98 -16.56 -29.15
N LYS A 111 11.47 -15.42 -28.68
CA LYS A 111 12.66 -14.72 -29.18
C LYS A 111 13.72 -14.57 -28.08
N GLN A 112 14.99 -14.59 -28.47
CA GLN A 112 16.13 -14.54 -27.54
C GLN A 112 16.58 -13.11 -27.22
N GLY A 113 17.07 -12.92 -26.00
CA GLY A 113 17.64 -11.65 -25.54
C GLY A 113 16.68 -10.48 -25.74
N ASP A 114 17.23 -9.32 -26.07
CA ASP A 114 16.46 -8.07 -26.20
C ASP A 114 15.51 -8.04 -27.40
N THR A 115 15.66 -8.97 -28.35
CA THR A 115 14.74 -9.08 -29.50
C THR A 115 13.33 -9.53 -29.11
N GLY A 116 13.17 -10.07 -27.89
CA GLY A 116 11.88 -10.39 -27.30
C GLY A 116 11.22 -9.24 -26.53
N LEU A 117 11.91 -8.13 -26.25
CA LEU A 117 11.33 -7.02 -25.50
C LEU A 117 10.33 -6.25 -26.37
N LEU A 118 9.09 -6.10 -25.91
CA LEU A 118 8.04 -5.34 -26.60
C LEU A 118 7.86 -3.94 -26.01
N THR A 119 7.81 -3.85 -24.69
CA THR A 119 7.82 -2.57 -23.97
C THR A 119 8.54 -2.71 -22.64
N ALA A 120 9.17 -1.61 -22.21
CA ALA A 120 9.70 -1.42 -20.87
C ALA A 120 9.24 -0.06 -20.37
N THR A 121 8.86 0.03 -19.10
CA THR A 121 8.40 1.27 -18.48
C THR A 121 8.88 1.32 -17.05
N VAL A 122 9.34 2.48 -16.62
CA VAL A 122 9.53 2.79 -15.20
C VAL A 122 8.52 3.88 -14.87
N ASP A 123 7.57 3.56 -14.01
CA ASP A 123 6.64 4.52 -13.47
C ASP A 123 6.99 4.80 -12.01
N ARG A 124 6.91 6.08 -11.62
CA ARG A 124 7.24 6.54 -10.28
C ARG A 124 6.15 7.48 -9.80
N VAL A 125 5.63 7.24 -8.61
CA VAL A 125 4.55 8.05 -8.04
C VAL A 125 4.67 8.13 -6.53
N THR A 126 4.49 9.33 -5.97
CA THR A 126 4.40 9.54 -4.53
C THR A 126 2.95 9.44 -4.09
N ILE A 127 2.65 8.55 -3.15
CA ILE A 127 1.30 8.29 -2.65
C ILE A 127 1.22 8.46 -1.13
N ASP A 128 0.02 8.72 -0.62
CA ASP A 128 -0.26 8.60 0.82
C ASP A 128 -0.20 7.11 1.22
N ARG A 129 0.43 6.82 2.36
CA ARG A 129 0.65 5.44 2.86
C ARG A 129 -0.59 4.80 3.46
N LYS A 130 -1.66 5.54 3.70
CA LYS A 130 -2.93 5.05 4.26
C LYS A 130 -3.95 4.79 3.16
N ASP A 131 -4.29 5.78 2.35
CA ASP A 131 -5.37 5.65 1.36
C ASP A 131 -4.89 5.17 -0.03
N GLY A 132 -3.64 5.46 -0.40
CA GLY A 132 -3.01 4.97 -1.62
C GLY A 132 -3.19 5.89 -2.81
N MET A 133 -3.82 7.04 -2.58
CA MET A 133 -3.97 8.08 -3.57
C MET A 133 -2.63 8.81 -3.77
N PRO A 134 -2.35 9.27 -5.01
CA PRO A 134 -1.24 10.17 -5.26
C PRO A 134 -1.35 11.44 -4.42
N VAL A 135 -0.22 11.93 -3.93
CA VAL A 135 -0.17 13.16 -3.14
C VAL A 135 -0.44 14.38 -4.02
N ASP A 136 -0.93 15.46 -3.41
CA ASP A 136 -1.19 16.74 -4.07
C ASP A 136 0.10 17.57 -4.21
N LYS A 137 1.08 17.00 -4.91
CA LYS A 137 2.31 17.66 -5.37
C LYS A 137 2.28 17.67 -6.90
N ASP A 138 2.84 18.69 -7.54
CA ASP A 138 2.91 18.79 -9.00
C ASP A 138 4.36 19.01 -9.47
N PRO A 139 4.96 18.03 -10.18
CA PRO A 139 4.45 16.69 -10.44
C PRO A 139 4.57 15.79 -9.19
N ASN A 140 3.62 14.88 -8.97
CA ASN A 140 3.73 13.84 -7.94
C ASN A 140 4.46 12.57 -8.43
N GLY A 141 4.87 12.52 -9.69
CA GLY A 141 5.48 11.35 -10.29
C GLY A 141 6.12 11.59 -11.65
N SER A 142 6.56 10.51 -12.27
CA SER A 142 7.15 10.50 -13.60
C SER A 142 7.02 9.13 -14.26
N ILE A 143 7.02 9.13 -15.60
CA ILE A 143 6.98 7.90 -16.42
C ILE A 143 8.14 7.93 -17.41
N ALA A 144 8.96 6.90 -17.40
CA ALA A 144 10.02 6.68 -18.37
C ALA A 144 9.70 5.49 -19.27
N VAL A 145 9.71 5.71 -20.59
CA VAL A 145 9.47 4.67 -21.63
C VAL A 145 10.56 4.63 -22.69
N THR A 146 11.58 5.48 -22.55
CA THR A 146 12.74 5.55 -23.45
C THR A 146 14.02 5.70 -22.64
N THR A 147 15.14 5.40 -23.30
CA THR A 147 16.48 5.62 -22.75
C THR A 147 17.27 6.59 -23.62
N ASN A 148 18.24 7.26 -23.02
CA ASN A 148 19.22 8.04 -23.77
C ASN A 148 20.29 7.12 -24.42
N ALA A 149 21.26 7.72 -25.12
CA ALA A 149 22.34 6.98 -25.78
C ALA A 149 23.27 6.22 -24.81
N ALA A 150 23.28 6.60 -23.52
CA ALA A 150 24.01 5.91 -22.46
C ALA A 150 23.18 4.78 -21.79
N GLY A 151 21.93 4.57 -22.23
CA GLY A 151 21.02 3.57 -21.66
C GLY A 151 20.29 4.03 -20.39
N GLU A 152 20.41 5.30 -20.01
CA GLU A 152 19.72 5.85 -18.84
C GLU A 152 18.26 6.16 -19.19
N SER A 153 17.34 5.84 -18.29
CA SER A 153 15.90 6.10 -18.48
C SER A 153 15.62 7.60 -18.55
N ILE A 154 14.82 8.02 -19.55
CA ILE A 154 14.36 9.40 -19.69
C ILE A 154 12.96 9.49 -19.06
N ALA A 155 12.87 10.14 -17.91
CA ALA A 155 11.62 10.27 -17.16
C ALA A 155 10.86 11.54 -17.54
N ASP A 156 9.63 11.38 -18.02
CA ASP A 156 8.70 12.50 -18.23
C ASP A 156 7.95 12.78 -16.93
N PRO A 157 7.91 14.04 -16.44
CA PRO A 157 7.03 14.43 -15.34
C PRO A 157 5.57 14.13 -15.64
N VAL A 158 4.86 13.48 -14.71
CA VAL A 158 3.45 13.11 -14.87
C VAL A 158 2.69 13.28 -13.56
N GLN A 159 1.54 13.95 -13.65
CA GLN A 159 0.61 14.07 -12.53
C GLN A 159 -0.34 12.87 -12.49
N HIS A 160 -0.15 12.01 -11.50
CA HIS A 160 -1.04 10.90 -11.21
C HIS A 160 -2.25 11.40 -10.44
N THR A 161 -3.44 10.90 -10.77
CA THR A 161 -4.72 11.37 -10.18
C THR A 161 -5.65 10.23 -9.75
N GLY A 162 -5.12 9.01 -9.60
CA GLY A 162 -5.88 7.83 -9.18
C GLY A 162 -4.99 6.72 -8.60
N LEU A 163 -5.63 5.71 -8.01
CA LEU A 163 -4.99 4.50 -7.49
C LEU A 163 -4.28 3.73 -8.60
N GLN A 164 -3.32 2.89 -8.24
CA GLN A 164 -2.62 2.05 -9.21
C GLN A 164 -2.04 0.77 -8.60
N TYR A 165 -1.10 0.91 -7.67
CA TYR A 165 -0.34 -0.23 -7.14
C TYR A 165 -1.01 -0.92 -5.95
N ARG A 166 -1.96 -0.25 -5.32
CA ARG A 166 -2.75 -0.76 -4.20
C ARG A 166 -4.07 -0.03 -4.09
N PHE A 167 -4.96 -0.59 -3.30
CA PHE A 167 -6.18 0.06 -2.85
C PHE A 167 -6.03 0.59 -1.41
N PRO A 168 -6.98 1.40 -0.92
CA PRO A 168 -7.00 1.81 0.48
C PRO A 168 -7.08 0.61 1.43
N ILE A 169 -6.40 0.71 2.57
CA ILE A 169 -6.63 -0.21 3.70
C ILE A 169 -8.11 -0.09 4.11
N GLY A 170 -8.80 -1.22 4.26
CA GLY A 170 -10.26 -1.22 4.41
C GLY A 170 -10.96 -0.83 3.11
N THR A 171 -10.56 -1.44 1.99
CA THR A 171 -11.18 -1.22 0.68
C THR A 171 -12.69 -1.45 0.76
N GLU A 172 -13.45 -0.54 0.17
CA GLU A 172 -14.91 -0.54 0.15
C GLU A 172 -15.44 -1.00 -1.21
N LYS A 173 -16.69 -1.47 -1.27
CA LYS A 173 -17.37 -1.88 -2.50
C LYS A 173 -17.90 -0.67 -3.27
N LYS A 174 -17.01 0.16 -3.80
CA LYS A 174 -17.36 1.40 -4.52
C LYS A 174 -16.46 1.62 -5.74
N THR A 175 -16.80 2.60 -6.55
CA THR A 175 -15.93 3.07 -7.63
C THR A 175 -14.74 3.86 -7.08
N TYR A 176 -13.57 3.66 -7.67
CA TYR A 176 -12.36 4.41 -7.36
C TYR A 176 -11.76 5.04 -8.63
N PRO A 177 -11.10 6.21 -8.52
CA PRO A 177 -10.24 6.69 -9.59
C PRO A 177 -9.02 5.77 -9.70
N TYR A 178 -8.70 5.30 -10.91
CA TYR A 178 -7.55 4.43 -11.15
C TYR A 178 -6.74 4.91 -12.35
N PHE A 179 -5.43 5.09 -12.17
CA PHE A 179 -4.55 5.68 -13.17
C PHE A 179 -4.06 4.62 -14.17
N ASP A 180 -4.14 4.91 -15.47
CA ASP A 180 -3.55 4.09 -16.52
C ASP A 180 -2.27 4.75 -17.07
N VAL A 181 -1.16 4.02 -16.97
CA VAL A 181 0.20 4.47 -17.36
C VAL A 181 0.33 4.71 -18.86
N ASN A 182 -0.34 3.91 -19.70
CA ASN A 182 -0.21 4.02 -21.15
C ASN A 182 -1.01 5.21 -21.70
N ALA A 183 -2.21 5.42 -21.17
CA ALA A 183 -3.04 6.57 -21.48
C ALA A 183 -2.60 7.84 -20.73
N ARG A 184 -1.73 7.71 -19.72
CA ARG A 184 -1.33 8.76 -18.75
C ARG A 184 -2.54 9.52 -18.20
N LYS A 185 -3.60 8.78 -17.88
CA LYS A 185 -4.90 9.34 -17.50
C LYS A 185 -5.64 8.43 -16.54
N THR A 186 -6.42 9.04 -15.66
CA THR A 186 -7.31 8.34 -14.72
C THR A 186 -8.65 8.01 -15.36
N PHE A 187 -9.10 6.79 -15.13
CA PHE A 187 -10.45 6.31 -15.44
C PHE A 187 -11.02 5.59 -14.21
N ASP A 188 -12.34 5.49 -14.13
CA ASP A 188 -13.00 4.79 -13.04
C ASP A 188 -12.71 3.28 -13.08
N ILE A 189 -12.39 2.71 -11.92
CA ILE A 189 -12.39 1.28 -11.67
C ILE A 189 -13.58 0.95 -10.77
N ASN A 190 -14.50 0.12 -11.25
CA ASN A 190 -15.79 -0.13 -10.63
C ASN A 190 -15.79 -1.48 -9.91
N PHE A 191 -16.43 -1.53 -8.74
CA PHE A 191 -16.69 -2.80 -8.05
C PHE A 191 -17.63 -3.66 -8.90
N VAL A 192 -17.25 -4.93 -9.09
CA VAL A 192 -18.02 -5.91 -9.85
C VAL A 192 -18.68 -6.89 -8.90
N GLU A 193 -17.89 -7.58 -8.08
CA GLU A 193 -18.37 -8.62 -7.17
C GLU A 193 -17.45 -8.86 -5.98
N GLU A 194 -17.99 -9.53 -4.95
CA GLU A 194 -17.22 -10.15 -3.88
C GLU A 194 -17.11 -11.65 -4.18
N THR A 195 -15.91 -12.21 -4.07
CA THR A 195 -15.64 -13.62 -4.34
C THR A 195 -14.51 -14.12 -3.41
N GLU A 196 -14.07 -15.35 -3.60
CA GLU A 196 -12.97 -15.95 -2.86
C GLU A 196 -11.88 -16.50 -3.79
N ILE A 197 -10.62 -16.28 -3.43
CA ILE A 197 -9.46 -16.91 -4.06
C ILE A 197 -8.68 -17.62 -2.95
N ASN A 198 -8.51 -18.94 -3.06
CA ASN A 198 -7.86 -19.77 -2.05
C ASN A 198 -8.42 -19.52 -0.64
N SER A 199 -9.76 -19.48 -0.51
CA SER A 199 -10.51 -19.18 0.73
C SER A 199 -10.24 -17.79 1.33
N THR A 200 -9.61 -16.89 0.57
CA THR A 200 -9.44 -15.47 0.94
C THR A 200 -10.52 -14.65 0.27
N LYS A 201 -11.32 -13.94 1.05
CA LYS A 201 -12.34 -13.00 0.55
C LYS A 201 -11.66 -11.87 -0.21
N VAL A 202 -12.11 -11.62 -1.43
CA VAL A 202 -11.57 -10.57 -2.31
C VAL A 202 -12.70 -9.79 -2.98
N TYR A 203 -12.43 -8.54 -3.32
CA TYR A 203 -13.30 -7.70 -4.14
C TYR A 203 -12.73 -7.59 -5.55
N HIS A 204 -13.53 -7.93 -6.55
CA HIS A 204 -13.20 -7.76 -7.95
C HIS A 204 -13.61 -6.37 -8.41
N PHE A 205 -12.66 -5.65 -9.01
CA PHE A 205 -12.92 -4.39 -9.69
C PHE A 205 -12.49 -4.46 -11.15
N GLN A 206 -13.19 -3.73 -12.01
CA GLN A 206 -12.90 -3.64 -13.43
C GLN A 206 -12.82 -2.18 -13.91
N GLN A 207 -11.80 -1.89 -14.70
CA GLN A 207 -11.59 -0.62 -15.39
C GLN A 207 -11.64 -0.86 -16.89
N THR A 208 -12.28 0.04 -17.63
CA THR A 208 -12.21 0.07 -19.10
C THR A 208 -11.54 1.36 -19.55
N VAL A 209 -10.43 1.22 -20.26
CA VAL A 209 -9.75 2.33 -20.92
C VAL A 209 -10.23 2.40 -22.38
N PRO A 210 -10.93 3.48 -22.77
CA PRO A 210 -11.43 3.64 -24.13
C PRO A 210 -10.28 3.86 -25.11
N ALA A 211 -10.58 3.76 -26.41
CA ALA A 211 -9.61 3.98 -27.48
C ALA A 211 -8.90 5.33 -27.31
N THR A 212 -7.61 5.25 -26.97
CA THR A 212 -6.78 6.41 -26.66
C THR A 212 -5.71 6.54 -27.74
N ASN A 213 -5.69 7.69 -28.43
CA ASN A 213 -4.64 8.00 -29.40
C ASN A 213 -3.33 8.29 -28.68
N LEU A 214 -2.37 7.36 -28.75
CA LEU A 214 -1.10 7.48 -28.03
C LEU A 214 -0.23 8.62 -28.57
N TYR A 215 -0.45 9.09 -29.81
CA TYR A 215 0.25 10.25 -30.34
C TYR A 215 -0.18 11.54 -29.62
N ASP A 216 -1.40 11.62 -29.09
CA ASP A 216 -1.86 12.78 -28.31
C ASP A 216 -1.34 12.75 -26.87
N VAL A 217 -0.95 11.57 -26.38
CA VAL A 217 -0.35 11.37 -25.05
C VAL A 217 1.16 11.61 -25.07
N VAL A 218 1.89 10.93 -25.96
CA VAL A 218 3.34 11.06 -26.12
C VAL A 218 3.68 11.16 -27.61
N LYS A 219 4.39 12.22 -27.99
CA LYS A 219 4.79 12.49 -29.39
C LYS A 219 5.99 11.62 -29.80
N ALA A 220 5.84 10.30 -29.72
CA ALA A 220 6.83 9.34 -30.20
C ALA A 220 6.61 9.01 -31.70
N PRO A 221 7.67 8.83 -32.51
CA PRO A 221 7.54 8.43 -33.91
C PRO A 221 6.76 7.12 -34.08
N THR A 222 6.91 6.17 -33.15
CA THR A 222 6.17 4.90 -33.17
C THR A 222 4.67 5.05 -32.88
N ASN A 223 4.21 6.21 -32.39
CA ASN A 223 2.78 6.46 -32.18
C ASN A 223 2.08 7.02 -33.43
N ARG A 224 2.82 7.40 -34.48
CA ARG A 224 2.23 7.88 -35.73
C ARG A 224 3.15 7.59 -36.91
N LEU A 225 2.70 6.71 -37.81
CA LEU A 225 3.48 6.25 -38.95
C LEU A 225 2.79 6.62 -40.26
N THR A 226 3.58 7.00 -41.27
CA THR A 226 3.14 7.16 -42.66
C THR A 226 3.85 6.11 -43.49
N LEU A 227 3.09 5.20 -44.09
CA LEU A 227 3.61 4.12 -44.94
C LEU A 227 2.70 3.96 -46.16
N PRO A 228 3.19 3.40 -47.28
CA PRO A 228 2.35 3.06 -48.43
C PRO A 228 1.13 2.22 -48.03
N ALA A 229 -0.03 2.42 -48.66
CA ALA A 229 -1.26 1.66 -48.38
C ALA A 229 -1.03 0.14 -48.39
N ALA A 230 -0.25 -0.35 -49.36
CA ALA A 230 0.14 -1.75 -49.47
C ALA A 230 0.90 -2.27 -48.23
N LYS A 231 1.71 -1.44 -47.56
CA LYS A 231 2.40 -1.82 -46.32
C LYS A 231 1.44 -2.03 -45.17
N TRP A 232 0.34 -1.27 -45.12
CA TRP A 232 -0.74 -1.49 -44.16
C TRP A 232 -1.65 -2.68 -44.52
N GLY A 233 -1.44 -3.33 -45.67
CA GLY A 233 -2.38 -4.32 -46.19
C GLY A 233 -3.70 -3.71 -46.66
N LEU A 234 -3.72 -2.40 -46.91
CA LEU A 234 -4.89 -1.68 -47.41
C LEU A 234 -4.89 -1.61 -48.95
N PRO A 235 -6.06 -1.64 -49.59
CA PRO A 235 -6.17 -1.38 -51.02
C PRO A 235 -5.88 0.09 -51.33
N GLY A 236 -5.44 0.37 -52.56
CA GLY A 236 -5.18 1.72 -53.07
C GLY A 236 -3.68 2.03 -53.25
N GLU A 237 -3.43 3.19 -53.82
CA GLU A 237 -2.08 3.73 -54.06
C GLU A 237 -1.78 4.90 -53.11
N GLY A 238 -0.50 5.16 -52.88
CA GLY A 238 -0.02 6.28 -52.07
C GLY A 238 0.17 5.96 -50.59
N ASP A 239 0.61 6.98 -49.86
CA ASP A 239 0.94 6.88 -48.44
C ASP A 239 -0.29 7.11 -47.55
N VAL A 240 -0.39 6.29 -46.51
CA VAL A 240 -1.44 6.38 -45.48
C VAL A 240 -0.77 6.64 -44.14
N THR A 241 -1.21 7.70 -43.47
CA THR A 241 -0.83 8.00 -42.09
C THR A 241 -1.81 7.34 -41.12
N MET A 242 -1.30 6.58 -40.16
CA MET A 242 -2.06 6.01 -39.06
C MET A 242 -1.45 6.41 -37.72
N ALA A 243 -2.31 6.60 -36.72
CA ALA A 243 -1.90 6.76 -35.33
C ALA A 243 -2.03 5.43 -34.59
N ARG A 244 -1.21 5.24 -33.55
CA ARG A 244 -1.29 4.09 -32.65
C ARG A 244 -2.29 4.38 -31.54
N TYR A 245 -3.30 3.53 -31.45
CA TYR A 245 -4.32 3.57 -30.40
C TYR A 245 -4.08 2.47 -29.38
N TYR A 246 -4.59 2.70 -28.18
CA TYR A 246 -4.56 1.77 -27.05
C TYR A 246 -5.95 1.66 -26.43
N THR A 247 -6.36 0.42 -26.12
CA THR A 247 -7.47 0.11 -25.23
C THR A 247 -7.02 -0.93 -24.22
N ASN A 248 -7.66 -0.95 -23.05
CA ASN A 248 -7.46 -1.99 -22.06
C ASN A 248 -8.76 -2.25 -21.29
N VAL A 249 -9.00 -3.51 -20.97
CA VAL A 249 -9.92 -3.88 -19.89
C VAL A 249 -9.08 -4.51 -18.80
N ARG A 250 -9.08 -3.88 -17.63
CA ARG A 250 -8.26 -4.26 -16.49
C ARG A 250 -9.15 -4.81 -15.41
N ASP A 251 -8.85 -6.01 -14.95
CA ASP A 251 -9.50 -6.66 -13.82
C ASP A 251 -8.49 -6.78 -12.68
N VAL A 252 -8.90 -6.40 -11.47
CA VAL A 252 -8.08 -6.53 -10.25
C VAL A 252 -8.91 -7.13 -9.12
N TRP A 253 -8.34 -8.08 -8.40
CA TRP A 253 -8.94 -8.66 -7.19
C TRP A 253 -8.14 -8.19 -5.99
N VAL A 254 -8.84 -7.61 -5.02
CA VAL A 254 -8.26 -6.90 -3.89
C VAL A 254 -8.67 -7.59 -2.60
N GLU A 255 -7.71 -7.90 -1.73
CA GLU A 255 -8.01 -8.27 -0.35
C GLU A 255 -8.41 -6.99 0.41
N PRO A 256 -9.65 -6.91 0.94
CA PRO A 256 -10.20 -5.64 1.38
C PRO A 256 -9.63 -5.12 2.70
N GLU A 257 -9.13 -5.96 3.61
CA GLU A 257 -8.58 -5.47 4.88
C GLU A 257 -7.28 -4.69 4.67
N THR A 258 -6.40 -5.15 3.77
CA THR A 258 -5.10 -4.53 3.51
C THR A 258 -5.09 -3.62 2.29
N GLY A 259 -6.01 -3.82 1.35
CA GLY A 259 -6.00 -3.17 0.03
C GLY A 259 -4.97 -3.75 -0.94
N THR A 260 -4.44 -4.94 -0.65
CA THR A 260 -3.46 -5.64 -1.51
C THR A 260 -4.16 -6.18 -2.76
N ILE A 261 -3.60 -5.93 -3.94
CA ILE A 261 -4.05 -6.55 -5.19
C ILE A 261 -3.47 -7.98 -5.25
N VAL A 262 -4.33 -8.98 -5.12
CA VAL A 262 -3.91 -10.39 -5.05
C VAL A 262 -3.96 -11.11 -6.40
N LYS A 263 -4.73 -10.57 -7.35
CA LYS A 263 -4.79 -11.06 -8.73
C LYS A 263 -5.06 -9.89 -9.68
N GLY A 264 -4.49 -9.96 -10.87
CA GLY A 264 -4.70 -8.98 -11.93
C GLY A 264 -4.84 -9.63 -13.30
N GLY A 265 -5.60 -8.98 -14.17
CA GLY A 265 -5.75 -9.33 -15.58
C GLY A 265 -5.86 -8.07 -16.44
N GLU A 266 -5.27 -8.09 -17.64
CA GLU A 266 -5.32 -7.00 -18.60
C GLU A 266 -5.58 -7.52 -20.02
N GLN A 267 -6.61 -6.98 -20.68
CA GLN A 267 -6.96 -7.23 -22.06
C GLN A 267 -6.43 -6.09 -22.93
N LEU A 268 -5.14 -6.17 -23.25
CA LEU A 268 -4.42 -5.15 -24.00
C LEU A 268 -4.75 -5.23 -25.48
N HIS A 269 -5.01 -4.07 -26.09
CA HIS A 269 -5.06 -3.95 -27.55
C HIS A 269 -4.42 -2.63 -27.98
N LEU A 270 -3.24 -2.74 -28.60
CA LEU A 270 -2.60 -1.67 -29.34
C LEU A 270 -2.74 -1.95 -30.84
N TYR A 271 -3.10 -0.93 -31.60
CA TYR A 271 -3.29 -1.03 -33.04
C TYR A 271 -3.01 0.29 -33.74
N TYR A 272 -2.60 0.23 -34.99
CA TYR A 272 -2.58 1.38 -35.89
C TYR A 272 -3.94 1.52 -36.56
N ALA A 273 -4.44 2.75 -36.61
CA ALA A 273 -5.67 3.07 -37.30
C ALA A 273 -5.69 4.51 -37.80
N ARG A 274 -6.54 4.75 -38.80
CA ARG A 274 -6.92 6.11 -39.25
C ARG A 274 -7.86 6.78 -38.25
N THR A 275 -8.75 6.02 -37.64
CA THR A 275 -9.69 6.47 -36.60
C THR A 275 -9.72 5.46 -35.45
N GLY A 276 -9.89 5.93 -34.21
CA GLY A 276 -9.76 5.09 -33.03
C GLY A 276 -10.83 3.99 -32.91
N ASP A 277 -11.99 4.18 -33.51
CA ASP A 277 -13.13 3.25 -33.51
C ASP A 277 -12.96 2.06 -34.47
N LYS A 278 -12.01 2.13 -35.40
CA LYS A 278 -11.80 1.10 -36.42
C LYS A 278 -10.33 0.68 -36.49
N PRO A 279 -9.94 -0.38 -35.76
CA PRO A 279 -8.61 -0.95 -35.87
C PRO A 279 -8.29 -1.36 -37.31
N ASP A 280 -7.15 -0.90 -37.86
CA ASP A 280 -6.68 -1.28 -39.20
C ASP A 280 -5.59 -2.37 -39.08
N VAL A 281 -4.52 -2.15 -38.30
CA VAL A 281 -3.41 -3.11 -38.10
C VAL A 281 -3.11 -3.30 -36.62
N THR A 282 -3.29 -4.53 -36.12
CA THR A 282 -2.95 -4.87 -34.73
C THR A 282 -1.45 -4.80 -34.49
N ALA A 283 -1.03 -4.03 -33.48
CA ALA A 283 0.35 -3.94 -33.02
C ALA A 283 0.62 -4.94 -31.87
N LEU A 284 -0.30 -5.02 -30.92
CA LEU A 284 -0.31 -5.98 -29.82
C LEU A 284 -1.77 -6.26 -29.45
N LYS A 285 -2.17 -7.51 -29.31
CA LYS A 285 -3.44 -7.88 -28.69
C LYS A 285 -3.23 -9.09 -27.82
N SER A 286 -3.52 -8.99 -26.53
CA SER A 286 -3.32 -10.11 -25.60
C SER A 286 -4.17 -9.94 -24.37
N ASN A 287 -4.62 -11.06 -23.82
CA ASN A 287 -5.14 -11.15 -22.48
C ASN A 287 -4.06 -11.74 -21.56
N LEU A 288 -3.56 -10.94 -20.63
CA LEU A 288 -2.51 -11.32 -19.68
C LEU A 288 -3.11 -11.40 -18.28
N VAL A 289 -2.85 -12.50 -17.57
CA VAL A 289 -3.34 -12.73 -16.21
C VAL A 289 -2.19 -13.14 -15.30
N PHE A 290 -2.24 -12.73 -14.03
CA PHE A 290 -1.25 -13.14 -13.03
C PHE A 290 -1.13 -14.66 -12.99
N ASP A 291 0.11 -15.15 -12.92
CA ASP A 291 0.36 -16.58 -12.76
C ASP A 291 0.08 -17.04 -11.32
N GLU A 292 -0.01 -18.36 -11.13
CA GLU A 292 -0.40 -18.92 -9.83
C GLU A 292 0.61 -18.55 -8.73
N ASN A 293 1.92 -18.59 -9.03
CA ASN A 293 2.97 -18.21 -8.09
C ASN A 293 2.81 -16.75 -7.62
N THR A 294 2.44 -15.85 -8.55
CA THR A 294 2.16 -14.45 -8.23
C THR A 294 0.94 -14.34 -7.34
N VAL A 295 -0.15 -15.04 -7.66
CA VAL A 295 -1.38 -15.03 -6.85
C VAL A 295 -1.11 -15.54 -5.43
N GLU A 296 -0.45 -16.68 -5.29
CA GLU A 296 -0.07 -17.25 -3.99
C GLU A 296 0.84 -16.31 -3.18
N SER A 297 1.84 -15.71 -3.83
CA SER A 297 2.75 -14.74 -3.20
C SER A 297 2.01 -13.50 -2.70
N GLN A 298 1.13 -12.92 -3.51
CA GLN A 298 0.34 -11.75 -3.11
C GLN A 298 -0.68 -12.08 -2.01
N LEU A 299 -1.28 -13.27 -2.03
CA LEU A 299 -2.14 -13.74 -0.94
C LEU A 299 -1.36 -13.92 0.36
N SER A 300 -0.13 -14.44 0.30
CA SER A 300 0.73 -14.54 1.48
C SER A 300 1.04 -13.16 2.06
N ILE A 301 1.37 -12.18 1.21
CA ILE A 301 1.62 -10.79 1.63
C ILE A 301 0.37 -10.18 2.28
N ALA A 302 -0.80 -10.39 1.67
CA ALA A 302 -2.07 -9.92 2.23
C ALA A 302 -2.31 -10.53 3.62
N LYS A 303 -2.15 -11.87 3.75
CA LYS A 303 -2.31 -12.57 5.01
C LYS A 303 -1.35 -12.10 6.10
N ASP A 304 -0.07 -11.93 5.79
CA ASP A 304 0.93 -11.42 6.74
C ASP A 304 0.55 -10.03 7.25
N ASN A 305 0.01 -9.19 6.37
CA ASN A 305 -0.48 -7.86 6.74
C ASN A 305 -1.76 -7.92 7.59
N ILE A 306 -2.71 -8.82 7.29
CA ILE A 306 -3.89 -9.08 8.13
C ILE A 306 -3.48 -9.55 9.53
N ASP A 307 -2.53 -10.50 9.62
CA ASP A 307 -2.05 -11.02 10.90
C ASP A 307 -1.41 -9.93 11.76
N LYS A 308 -0.60 -9.04 11.14
CA LYS A 308 -0.06 -7.85 11.81
C LYS A 308 -1.17 -6.90 12.28
N LEU A 309 -2.15 -6.60 11.42
CA LEU A 309 -3.29 -5.74 11.77
C LEU A 309 -4.10 -6.33 12.92
N SER A 310 -4.37 -7.64 12.91
CA SER A 310 -5.07 -8.37 13.98
C SER A 310 -4.28 -8.41 15.29
N LEU A 311 -2.96 -8.64 15.23
CA LEU A 311 -2.09 -8.66 16.41
C LEU A 311 -2.13 -7.32 17.14
N TYR A 312 -1.87 -6.22 16.43
CA TYR A 312 -1.81 -4.89 17.05
C TYR A 312 -3.20 -4.32 17.32
N GLY A 313 -4.18 -4.58 16.47
CA GLY A 313 -5.52 -4.00 16.59
C GLY A 313 -6.48 -4.77 17.48
N ARG A 314 -6.25 -6.06 17.74
CA ARG A 314 -7.19 -6.90 18.49
C ARG A 314 -6.52 -7.74 19.57
N THR A 315 -5.53 -8.56 19.21
CA THR A 315 -4.95 -9.54 20.14
C THR A 315 -4.19 -8.88 21.29
N MET A 316 -3.29 -7.93 20.98
CA MET A 316 -2.51 -7.20 21.99
C MET A 316 -3.42 -6.40 22.94
N PRO A 317 -4.39 -5.60 22.47
CA PRO A 317 -5.40 -4.97 23.34
C PRO A 317 -6.11 -5.93 24.28
N ILE A 318 -6.54 -7.10 23.80
CA ILE A 318 -7.24 -8.10 24.63
C ILE A 318 -6.33 -8.61 25.75
N ILE A 319 -5.08 -8.96 25.43
CA ILE A 319 -4.11 -9.44 26.43
C ILE A 319 -3.83 -8.34 27.47
N LEU A 320 -3.59 -7.10 27.03
CA LEU A 320 -3.39 -5.96 27.93
C LEU A 320 -4.61 -5.72 28.81
N GLY A 321 -5.81 -5.86 28.25
CA GLY A 321 -7.06 -5.74 28.99
C GLY A 321 -7.20 -6.80 30.09
N ILE A 322 -6.97 -8.07 29.76
CA ILE A 322 -7.03 -9.19 30.72
C ILE A 322 -5.98 -9.00 31.82
N LEU A 323 -4.73 -8.73 31.47
CA LEU A 323 -3.66 -8.48 32.43
C LEU A 323 -3.97 -7.25 33.30
N GLY A 324 -4.57 -6.22 32.72
CA GLY A 324 -5.02 -5.03 33.42
C GLY A 324 -6.07 -5.34 34.48
N VAL A 325 -7.11 -6.11 34.13
CA VAL A 325 -8.14 -6.53 35.08
C VAL A 325 -7.54 -7.42 36.19
N ILE A 326 -6.68 -8.39 35.84
CA ILE A 326 -6.03 -9.26 36.82
C ILE A 326 -5.17 -8.44 37.80
N ALA A 327 -4.41 -7.48 37.30
CA ALA A 327 -3.57 -6.60 38.13
C ALA A 327 -4.41 -5.73 39.07
N ILE A 328 -5.55 -5.19 38.60
CA ILE A 328 -6.50 -4.44 39.44
C ILE A 328 -7.06 -5.33 40.55
N ILE A 329 -7.57 -6.52 40.21
CA ILE A 329 -8.17 -7.45 41.18
C ILE A 329 -7.11 -7.88 42.22
N GLY A 330 -5.91 -8.24 41.78
CA GLY A 330 -4.80 -8.61 42.66
C GLY A 330 -4.38 -7.46 43.57
N GLY A 331 -4.29 -6.24 43.05
CA GLY A 331 -3.99 -5.04 43.82
C GLY A 331 -5.04 -4.73 44.87
N ILE A 332 -6.33 -4.77 44.52
CA ILE A 332 -7.45 -4.59 45.46
C ILE A 332 -7.41 -5.66 46.55
N PHE A 333 -7.26 -6.93 46.19
CA PHE A 333 -7.20 -8.05 47.13
C PHE A 333 -6.05 -7.91 48.14
N LEU A 334 -4.85 -7.55 47.67
CA LEU A 334 -3.69 -7.30 48.52
C LEU A 334 -3.86 -6.08 49.41
N GLY A 335 -4.52 -5.02 48.91
CA GLY A 335 -4.85 -3.82 49.67
C GLY A 335 -5.84 -4.09 50.80
N VAL A 336 -6.91 -4.84 50.54
CA VAL A 336 -7.95 -5.17 51.52
C VAL A 336 -7.43 -6.12 52.60
N ARG A 337 -6.62 -7.13 52.24
CA ARG A 337 -6.01 -8.05 53.24
C ARG A 337 -4.88 -7.43 54.07
N GLY A 338 -4.34 -6.28 53.65
CA GLY A 338 -3.30 -5.55 54.40
C GLY A 338 -3.83 -4.52 55.40
N GLY A 339 -5.14 -4.22 55.39
CA GLY A 339 -5.79 -3.19 56.20
C GLY A 339 -6.24 -3.62 57.60
N GLY A 340 -5.64 -4.66 58.19
CA GLY A 340 -5.96 -5.10 59.55
C GLY A 340 -5.31 -4.22 60.62
N ASN A 341 -6.12 -3.40 61.28
CA ASN A 341 -5.88 -2.64 62.52
C ASN A 341 -4.71 -1.64 62.56
N THR A 342 -4.98 -0.40 62.14
CA THR A 342 -4.43 0.78 62.84
C THR A 342 -5.48 1.30 63.80
N ALA A 343 -5.28 1.06 65.11
CA ALA A 343 -6.06 1.70 66.16
C ALA A 343 -5.84 3.22 66.15
N PRO A 344 -6.87 4.06 66.34
CA PRO A 344 -6.70 5.50 66.42
C PRO A 344 -6.08 5.87 67.77
N ALA A 345 -4.93 6.55 67.76
CA ALA A 345 -4.39 7.19 68.95
C ALA A 345 -5.29 8.36 69.35
N GLY A 346 -6.26 8.08 70.23
CA GLY A 346 -7.14 9.07 70.83
C GLY A 346 -6.38 10.00 71.76
N ARG A 347 -6.55 11.30 71.53
CA ARG A 347 -6.20 12.40 72.44
C ARG A 347 -6.80 12.17 73.83
N GLY A 348 -5.99 12.31 74.87
CA GLY A 348 -6.44 12.33 76.27
C GLY A 348 -5.45 13.03 77.19
N ALA A 349 -5.70 14.31 77.48
CA ALA A 349 -5.26 15.06 78.66
C ALA A 349 -6.41 16.05 79.00
N PRO A 350 -6.56 16.62 80.22
CA PRO A 350 -5.57 16.73 81.32
C PRO A 350 -6.15 16.67 82.79
N ILE A 351 -5.29 17.03 83.77
CA ILE A 351 -5.52 17.60 85.15
C ILE A 351 -5.72 16.57 86.30
N GLY A 352 -5.07 16.61 87.48
CA GLY A 352 -4.14 17.51 88.22
C GLY A 352 -3.62 16.75 89.47
N ARG A 353 -2.84 17.22 90.46
CA ARG A 353 -2.34 18.52 90.98
C ARG A 353 -1.27 18.18 92.09
N PRO A 354 -0.70 19.10 92.93
CA PRO A 354 0.75 19.42 92.92
C PRO A 354 1.51 19.31 94.28
N ARG A 355 2.84 19.51 94.24
CA ARG A 355 3.76 20.05 95.30
C ARG A 355 5.20 19.99 94.73
N GLY A 356 6.12 20.95 94.82
CA GLY A 356 6.19 22.30 95.37
C GLY A 356 7.69 22.70 95.48
N GLY A 357 8.02 23.96 95.15
CA GLY A 357 9.28 24.72 95.41
C GLY A 357 10.61 24.12 94.90
N ASP A 358 11.66 24.85 94.53
CA ASP A 358 11.97 26.28 94.48
C ASP A 358 13.13 26.46 93.48
N ASP A 359 13.38 27.73 93.15
CA ASP A 359 14.60 28.34 92.60
C ASP A 359 14.75 28.53 91.07
N ALA A 360 14.88 29.82 90.75
CA ALA A 360 14.99 30.48 89.45
C ALA A 360 16.44 30.99 89.23
N PRO A 361 16.69 31.99 88.37
CA PRO A 361 16.49 32.15 86.92
C PRO A 361 17.89 32.22 86.23
N THR A 362 18.13 32.30 84.93
CA THR A 362 17.89 33.42 83.98
C THR A 362 18.81 33.13 82.78
N GLU A 363 18.35 33.26 81.54
CA GLU A 363 19.04 34.05 80.50
C GLU A 363 18.21 34.03 79.20
N GLN A 364 17.63 35.18 78.89
CA GLN A 364 17.42 35.60 77.50
C GLN A 364 18.74 36.18 77.01
N ILE A 365 19.07 35.99 75.73
CA ILE A 365 19.47 37.07 74.79
C ILE A 365 19.66 36.48 73.38
N ASP A 366 18.74 36.92 72.51
CA ASP A 366 18.95 37.71 71.28
C ASP A 366 19.63 37.15 70.01
N MET A 367 19.12 37.71 68.92
CA MET A 367 19.34 37.48 67.51
C MET A 367 20.60 38.18 66.95
N ARG A 368 20.92 37.76 65.71
CA ARG A 368 21.65 38.46 64.61
C ARG A 368 23.18 38.42 64.62
N LYS A 369 23.70 37.79 63.56
CA LYS A 369 24.73 38.22 62.58
C LYS A 369 25.37 36.93 62.04
N GLY A 370 25.45 36.62 60.75
CA GLY A 370 25.73 37.49 59.62
C GLY A 370 27.14 37.17 59.14
N LEU A 371 27.27 36.16 58.26
CA LEU A 371 28.23 36.01 57.15
C LEU A 371 28.02 34.68 56.45
#